data_AF-F6LZ56-F1
#
_entry.id   AF-F6LZ56-F1
#
_cell.length_a   1.000
_cell.length_b   1.000
_cell.length_c   1.000
_cell.angle_alpha   90.00
_cell.angle_beta   90.00
_cell.angle_gamma   90.00
#
_symmetry.space_group_name_H-M   'P 1'
#
loop_
_entity.id
_entity.type
_entity.pdbx_description
1 polymer ?
#
loop_
_entity_poly.entity_id
_entity_poly.type
_entity_poly.pdbx_seq_one_letter_code
_entity_poly.pdbx_strand_id
1 'polypeptide(L)'
;YIDWTLTVPLMCVEFFLLLRPYGAKQSLMWKMIGYSVLMLVAGYIGEAFAAKAANPGTHSIMWGFISTLGWAGIVYEATMGSVASMAKDSGDAHLQRAIGLLRNFVLVGWAIYP
;
A
#
# COMPACT_ATOMS: atom_id res chain seq x y z
N TYR A 1 7.66 0.18 12.75
CA TYR A 1 8.23 0.85 11.57
C TYR A 1 9.40 0.13 10.92
N ILE A 2 10.51 -0.20 11.61
CA ILE A 2 11.68 -0.82 10.93
C ILE A 2 11.36 -2.17 10.26
N ASP A 3 10.56 -3.01 10.93
CA ASP A 3 10.05 -4.25 10.36
C ASP A 3 9.13 -3.97 9.15
N TRP A 4 8.16 -3.06 9.33
CA TRP A 4 7.21 -2.69 8.30
C TRP A 4 7.86 -2.10 7.05
N THR A 5 8.95 -1.36 7.18
CA THR A 5 9.70 -0.82 6.03
C THR A 5 10.30 -1.89 5.13
N LEU A 6 10.37 -3.15 5.58
CA LEU A 6 10.74 -4.29 4.74
C LEU A 6 9.52 -5.12 4.36
N THR A 7 8.66 -5.46 5.32
CA THR A 7 7.55 -6.40 5.09
C THR A 7 6.44 -5.82 4.23
N VAL A 8 6.09 -4.54 4.40
CA VAL A 8 5.00 -3.89 3.63
C VAL A 8 5.39 -3.67 2.16
N PRO A 9 6.56 -3.09 1.81
CA PRO A 9 6.95 -3.01 0.40
C PRO A 9 7.04 -4.38 -0.26
N LEU A 10 7.49 -5.41 0.46
CA LEU A 10 7.56 -6.77 -0.09
C LEU A 10 6.16 -7.33 -0.40
N MET A 11 5.18 -7.15 0.49
CA MET A 11 3.77 -7.49 0.22
C MET A 11 3.20 -6.68 -0.95
N CYS A 12 3.56 -5.40 -1.08
CA CYS A 12 3.16 -4.58 -2.22
C CYS A 12 3.79 -5.05 -3.55
N VAL A 13 5.02 -5.56 -3.53
CA VAL A 13 5.70 -6.17 -4.68
C VAL A 13 5.03 -7.48 -5.10
N GLU A 14 4.40 -8.21 -4.17
CA GLU A 14 3.69 -9.46 -4.47
C GLU A 14 2.59 -9.27 -5.53
N PHE A 15 1.84 -8.15 -5.49
CA PHE A 15 0.87 -7.81 -6.54
C PHE A 15 1.51 -7.75 -7.93
N PHE A 16 2.69 -7.13 -8.04
CA PHE A 16 3.43 -7.09 -9.29
C PHE A 16 3.92 -8.48 -9.70
N LEU A 17 4.45 -9.27 -8.77
CA LEU A 17 4.97 -10.61 -9.06
C LEU A 17 3.88 -11.54 -9.59
N LEU A 18 2.68 -11.50 -9.02
CA LEU A 18 1.53 -12.28 -9.49
C LEU A 18 1.05 -11.84 -10.88
N LEU A 19 1.11 -10.55 -11.19
CA LEU A 19 0.67 -10.00 -12.48
C LEU A 19 1.76 -9.98 -13.55
N ARG A 20 3.02 -10.23 -13.20
CA ARG A 20 4.16 -10.20 -14.13
C ARG A 20 4.00 -11.18 -15.30
N PRO A 21 3.53 -12.44 -15.12
CA PRO A 21 3.25 -13.34 -16.25
C PRO A 21 2.17 -12.82 -17.21
N TYR A 22 1.33 -11.89 -16.75
CA TYR A 22 0.22 -11.30 -17.48
C TYR A 22 0.56 -9.88 -18.00
N GLY A 23 1.86 -9.55 -18.09
CA GLY A 23 2.33 -8.33 -18.74
C GLY A 23 2.52 -7.12 -17.81
N ALA A 24 2.52 -7.32 -16.48
CA ALA A 24 2.79 -6.21 -15.56
C ALA A 24 4.18 -5.61 -15.79
N LYS A 25 4.25 -4.29 -15.88
CA LYS A 25 5.49 -3.54 -16.07
C LYS A 25 6.16 -3.24 -14.72
N GLN A 26 7.48 -3.06 -14.71
CA GLN A 26 8.21 -2.63 -13.52
C GLN A 26 7.70 -1.29 -12.94
N SER A 27 7.07 -0.45 -13.75
CA SER A 27 6.40 0.77 -13.27
C SER A 27 5.31 0.47 -12.24
N LEU A 28 4.59 -0.65 -12.35
CA LEU A 28 3.61 -1.08 -11.35
C LEU A 28 4.29 -1.42 -10.02
N MET A 29 5.39 -2.17 -10.07
CA MET A 29 6.18 -2.51 -8.89
C MET A 29 6.63 -1.25 -8.14
N TRP A 30 7.26 -0.30 -8.85
CA TRP A 30 7.72 0.94 -8.25
C TRP A 30 6.58 1.84 -7.77
N LYS A 31 5.42 1.81 -8.43
CA LYS A 31 4.22 2.51 -7.97
C LYS A 31 3.74 1.98 -6.63
N MET A 32 3.66 0.65 -6.49
CA MET A 32 3.25 -0.02 -5.25
C MET A 32 4.26 0.19 -4.12
N ILE A 33 5.56 0.12 -4.42
CA ILE A 33 6.63 0.48 -3.48
C ILE A 33 6.48 1.94 -3.05
N GLY A 34 6.28 2.87 -3.99
CA GLY A 34 6.12 4.29 -3.71
C GLY A 34 4.98 4.58 -2.73
N TYR A 35 3.81 3.97 -2.93
CA TYR A 35 2.71 4.09 -1.99
C TYR A 35 3.05 3.53 -0.59
N SER A 36 3.70 2.37 -0.52
CA SER A 36 4.11 1.77 0.76
C SER A 36 5.12 2.62 1.53
N VAL A 37 6.10 3.21 0.82
CA VAL A 37 7.11 4.08 1.41
C VAL A 37 6.47 5.37 1.90
N LEU A 38 5.59 5.99 1.11
CA LEU A 38 4.86 7.19 1.53
C LEU A 38 4.09 6.94 2.82
N MET A 39 3.31 5.85 2.88
CA MET A 39 2.55 5.44 4.05
C MET A 39 3.46 5.31 5.28
N LEU A 40 4.52 4.52 5.18
CA LEU A 40 5.35 4.21 6.34
C LEU A 40 6.24 5.35 6.80
N VAL A 41 6.82 6.12 5.87
CA VAL A 41 7.67 7.26 6.22
C VAL A 41 6.82 8.36 6.84
N ALA A 42 5.65 8.67 6.27
CA ALA A 42 4.74 9.66 6.84
C ALA A 42 4.25 9.23 8.22
N GLY A 43 3.80 7.98 8.39
CA GLY A 43 3.39 7.46 9.70
C GLY A 43 4.51 7.56 10.74
N TYR A 44 5.71 7.13 10.37
CA TYR A 44 6.87 7.21 11.25
C TYR A 44 7.17 8.66 11.68
N ILE A 45 7.10 9.62 10.74
CA ILE A 45 7.32 11.03 11.07
C ILE A 45 6.23 11.56 12.02
N GLY A 46 4.98 11.17 11.77
CA GLY A 46 3.81 11.55 12.57
C GLY A 46 3.88 11.06 14.01
N GLU A 47 4.46 9.87 14.25
CA GLU A 47 4.62 9.30 15.58
C GLU A 47 5.94 9.70 16.25
N ALA A 48 7.08 9.49 15.60
CA ALA A 48 8.40 9.59 16.23
C ALA A 48 8.82 11.03 16.58
N PHE A 49 8.24 12.03 15.91
CA PHE A 49 8.61 13.44 16.10
C PHE A 49 7.50 14.28 16.74
N ALA A 50 6.34 13.69 17.05
CA ALA A 50 5.19 14.40 17.62
C ALA A 50 5.56 15.18 18.89
N ALA A 51 6.28 14.56 19.82
CA ALA A 51 6.65 15.18 21.11
C ALA A 51 7.61 16.37 20.98
N LYS A 52 8.30 16.51 19.84
CA LYS A 52 9.23 17.63 19.56
C LYS A 52 8.60 18.71 18.70
N ALA A 53 7.39 18.49 18.19
CA ALA A 53 6.69 19.46 17.36
C ALA A 53 6.10 20.59 18.22
N ALA A 54 6.05 21.79 17.67
CA ALA A 54 5.43 22.95 18.34
C ALA A 54 3.94 22.73 18.64
N ASN A 55 3.25 21.93 17.81
CA ASN A 55 1.85 21.53 17.97
C ASN A 55 1.71 20.01 17.73
N PRO A 56 1.90 19.17 18.77
CA PRO A 56 1.95 17.71 18.62
C PRO A 56 0.69 17.12 17.98
N GLY A 57 -0.50 17.58 18.37
CA GLY A 57 -1.77 17.09 17.84
C GLY A 57 -1.92 17.35 16.34
N THR A 58 -1.68 18.58 15.90
CA THR A 58 -1.75 18.95 14.47
C THR A 58 -0.68 18.23 13.65
N HIS A 59 0.52 18.03 14.20
CA HIS A 59 1.60 17.28 13.55
C HIS A 59 1.17 15.85 13.26
N SER A 60 0.71 15.11 14.28
CA SER A 60 0.30 13.71 14.11
C SER A 60 -0.89 13.56 13.16
N ILE A 61 -1.89 14.45 13.23
CA ILE A 61 -3.05 14.42 12.31
C ILE A 61 -2.61 14.64 10.86
N MET A 62 -1.77 15.65 10.61
CA MET A 62 -1.32 15.98 9.25
C MET A 62 -0.52 14.82 8.63
N TRP A 63 0.44 14.26 9.38
CA TRP A 63 1.26 13.15 8.91
C TRP A 63 0.48 11.84 8.81
N GLY A 64 -0.49 11.60 9.71
CA GLY A 64 -1.43 10.48 9.62
C GLY A 64 -2.31 10.57 8.37
N PHE A 65 -2.78 11.77 8.01
CA PHE A 65 -3.50 11.98 6.75
C PHE A 65 -2.63 11.68 5.52
N ILE A 66 -1.38 12.17 5.49
CA ILE A 66 -0.44 11.86 4.40
C ILE A 66 -0.14 10.35 4.32
N SER A 67 0.03 9.70 5.46
CA SER A 67 0.22 8.24 5.54
C SER A 67 -0.98 7.50 4.93
N THR A 68 -2.19 7.91 5.31
CA THR A 68 -3.46 7.37 4.82
C THR A 68 -3.57 7.49 3.29
N LEU A 69 -3.05 8.55 2.66
CA LEU A 69 -3.03 8.66 1.19
C LEU A 69 -2.17 7.58 0.54
N GLY A 70 -1.04 7.19 1.15
CA GLY A 70 -0.24 6.07 0.70
C GLY A 70 -1.01 4.75 0.75
N TRP A 71 -1.65 4.47 1.90
CA TRP A 71 -2.49 3.29 2.07
C TRP A 71 -3.67 3.26 1.07
N ALA A 72 -4.38 4.39 0.93
CA ALA A 72 -5.49 4.53 0.00
C ALA A 72 -5.05 4.30 -1.45
N GLY A 73 -3.83 4.70 -1.82
CA GLY A 73 -3.22 4.39 -3.12
C GLY A 73 -3.07 2.89 -3.38
N ILE A 74 -2.58 2.13 -2.39
CA ILE A 74 -2.45 0.66 -2.49
C ILE A 74 -3.84 0.01 -2.63
N VAL A 75 -4.78 0.42 -1.77
CA VAL A 75 -6.18 -0.06 -1.82
C VAL A 75 -6.81 0.25 -3.17
N TYR A 76 -6.64 1.46 -3.68
CA TYR A 76 -7.18 1.88 -4.98
C TYR A 76 -6.64 1.00 -6.10
N GLU A 77 -5.32 0.79 -6.18
CA GLU A 77 -4.72 -0.06 -7.20
C GLU A 77 -5.29 -1.48 -7.18
N ALA A 78 -5.39 -2.07 -5.99
CA ALA A 78 -5.88 -3.44 -5.79
C ALA A 78 -7.41 -3.60 -5.96
N THR A 79 -8.19 -2.52 -5.86
CA THR A 79 -9.67 -2.56 -5.97
C THR A 79 -10.17 -2.20 -7.36
N MET A 80 -9.60 -1.16 -7.98
CA MET A 80 -10.10 -0.62 -9.25
C MET A 80 -9.02 0.01 -10.14
N GLY A 81 -7.77 0.09 -9.70
CA GLY A 81 -6.66 0.57 -10.50
C GLY A 81 -6.05 -0.51 -11.39
N SER A 82 -4.76 -0.36 -11.67
CA SER A 82 -4.06 -1.21 -12.64
C SER A 82 -3.93 -2.66 -12.19
N VAL A 83 -3.73 -2.92 -10.89
CA VAL A 83 -3.69 -4.29 -10.35
C VAL A 83 -5.03 -4.99 -10.59
N ALA A 84 -6.14 -4.33 -10.26
CA ALA A 84 -7.47 -4.88 -10.43
C ALA A 84 -7.83 -5.11 -11.92
N SER A 85 -7.52 -4.14 -12.79
CA SER A 85 -7.77 -4.27 -14.24
C SER A 85 -6.99 -5.43 -14.83
N MET A 86 -5.68 -5.51 -14.55
CA MET A 86 -4.84 -6.59 -15.09
C MET A 86 -5.25 -7.97 -14.60
N ALA A 87 -5.65 -8.08 -13.32
CA ALA A 87 -6.18 -9.33 -12.80
C ALA A 87 -7.45 -9.77 -13.54
N LYS A 88 -8.37 -8.83 -13.82
CA LYS A 88 -9.58 -9.10 -14.59
C LYS A 88 -9.26 -9.50 -16.04
N ASP A 89 -8.39 -8.75 -16.70
CA ASP A 89 -8.03 -8.93 -18.11
C ASP A 89 -7.23 -10.22 -18.36
N SER A 90 -6.61 -10.78 -17.31
CA SER A 90 -5.90 -12.06 -17.38
C SER A 90 -6.79 -13.24 -17.79
N GLY A 91 -8.09 -13.16 -17.54
CA GLY A 91 -9.02 -14.30 -17.69
C GLY A 91 -8.78 -15.47 -16.71
N ASP A 92 -7.82 -15.36 -15.79
CA ASP A 92 -7.45 -16.42 -14.87
C ASP A 92 -8.19 -16.29 -13.53
N ALA A 93 -9.09 -17.25 -13.26
CA ALA A 93 -9.89 -17.27 -12.04
C ALA A 93 -9.06 -17.44 -10.75
N HIS A 94 -7.92 -18.14 -10.81
CA HIS A 94 -7.03 -18.30 -9.67
C HIS A 94 -6.30 -17.01 -9.35
N LEU A 95 -5.80 -16.31 -10.38
CA LEU A 95 -5.17 -14.99 -10.20
C LEU A 95 -6.17 -13.97 -9.64
N GLN A 96 -7.37 -13.88 -10.21
CA GLN A 96 -8.42 -12.97 -9.71
C GLN A 96 -8.75 -13.22 -8.24
N ARG A 97 -8.83 -14.50 -7.85
CA ARG A 97 -9.05 -14.87 -6.45
C ARG A 97 -7.87 -14.48 -5.56
N ALA A 98 -6.63 -14.74 -5.98
CA ALA A 98 -5.44 -14.38 -5.22
C ALA A 98 -5.33 -12.87 -4.99
N ILE A 99 -5.51 -12.07 -6.05
CA ILE A 99 -5.52 -10.61 -5.97
C ILE A 99 -6.68 -10.12 -5.08
N GLY A 100 -7.87 -10.74 -5.17
CA GLY A 100 -9.00 -10.41 -4.31
C GLY A 100 -8.74 -10.68 -2.82
N LEU A 101 -8.05 -11.76 -2.49
CA LEU A 101 -7.63 -12.07 -1.10
C LEU A 101 -6.61 -11.06 -0.59
N LEU A 102 -5.55 -10.78 -1.36
CA LEU A 102 -4.54 -9.78 -1.01
C LEU A 102 -5.14 -8.38 -0.84
N ARG A 103 -6.03 -7.98 -1.77
CA ARG A 103 -6.80 -6.74 -1.68
C ARG A 103 -7.59 -6.66 -0.38
N ASN A 104 -8.31 -7.72 0.00
CA ASN A 104 -9.08 -7.75 1.25
C ASN A 104 -8.18 -7.69 2.48
N PHE A 105 -7.01 -8.31 2.44
CA PHE A 105 -6.02 -8.23 3.51
C PHE A 105 -5.52 -6.78 3.69
N VAL A 106 -5.17 -6.09 2.61
CA VAL A 106 -4.74 -4.68 2.66
C VAL A 106 -5.90 -3.74 3.05
N LEU A 107 -7.12 -4.01 2.58
CA LEU A 107 -8.27 -3.16 2.84
C LEU A 107 -8.78 -3.31 4.28
N VAL A 108 -9.04 -4.55 4.72
CA VAL A 108 -9.65 -4.82 6.02
C VAL A 108 -8.59 -5.08 7.08
N GLY A 109 -7.60 -5.90 6.75
CA GLY A 109 -6.55 -6.29 7.70
C GLY A 109 -5.63 -5.13 8.08
N TRP A 110 -5.40 -4.17 7.19
CA TRP A 110 -4.53 -3.02 7.51
C TRP A 110 -5.27 -1.79 8.01
N ALA A 111 -6.61 -1.75 7.95
CA ALA A 111 -7.38 -0.58 8.39
C ALA A 111 -7.24 -0.24 9.90
N ILE A 112 -6.61 -1.11 10.69
CA ILE A 112 -6.36 -0.93 12.12
C ILE A 112 -5.07 -0.16 12.45
N TYR A 113 -4.21 0.09 11.46
CA TYR A 113 -2.90 0.73 11.62
C TYR A 113 -2.80 2.24 11.33
N PRO A 114 -3.65 2.86 10.47
CA PRO A 114 -3.57 4.28 10.17
C PRO A 114 -3.83 5.21 11.37
#